data_AF-A0A2E0UZU1-F1
#
_entry.id   AF-A0A2E0UZU1-F1
#
_cell.length_a   1.000
_cell.length_b   1.000
_cell.length_c   1.000
_cell.angle_alpha   90.00
_cell.angle_beta   90.00
_cell.angle_gamma   90.00
#
_symmetry.space_group_name_H-M   'P 1'
#
loop_
_entity.id
_entity.type
_entity.pdbx_description
1 polymer ?
#
loop_
_entity_poly.entity_id
_entity_poly.type
_entity_poly.pdbx_seq_one_letter_code
_entity_poly.pdbx_strand_id
1 'polypeptide(L)'
;MKIFLQNTGLLPGSHQYTKFIILGRSRTGSNFLRGLLSSHPEILTTGEILRNPDQIDWDSDQYYVNEQVLNIYQQKPIEFMKKIVFRKFPPQIKAVGFKLFYYHAQTEPYNQIWDFLKKSTEIRIIHIKRENILKTHLSRAQANRSGSWVNTSGKKEDHGPIFFGSCRMFKRF
;
A
#
# COMPACT_ATOMS: atom_id res chain seq x y z
N MET A 1 13.54 10.59 17.11
CA MET A 1 13.84 10.16 18.50
C MET A 1 13.18 8.84 18.93
N LYS A 2 12.04 8.39 18.38
CA LYS A 2 11.37 7.13 18.79
C LYS A 2 11.94 5.82 18.19
N ILE A 3 12.61 5.87 17.03
CA ILE A 3 13.05 4.64 16.32
C ILE A 3 14.44 4.15 16.77
N PHE A 4 15.31 5.05 17.26
CA PHE A 4 16.67 4.68 17.69
C PHE A 4 16.68 3.78 18.95
N LEU A 5 15.61 3.79 19.74
CA LEU A 5 15.48 2.99 20.97
C LEU A 5 15.01 1.54 20.75
N GLN A 6 14.56 1.18 19.54
CA GLN A 6 14.06 -0.19 19.28
C GLN A 6 15.17 -1.18 18.90
N ASN A 7 16.32 -0.68 18.41
CA ASN A 7 17.50 -1.52 18.14
C ASN A 7 18.46 -1.64 19.35
N THR A 8 18.19 -0.96 20.47
CA THR A 8 19.02 -1.02 21.69
C THR A 8 18.55 -2.07 22.69
N GLY A 9 17.51 -2.86 22.38
CA GLY A 9 16.95 -3.85 23.30
C GLY A 9 16.17 -3.26 24.49
N LEU A 10 15.94 -1.95 24.52
CA LEU A 10 15.27 -1.26 25.64
C LEU A 10 13.75 -1.47 25.72
N LEU A 11 13.11 -1.94 24.64
CA LEU A 11 11.68 -2.25 24.62
C LEU A 11 11.45 -3.62 23.96
N PRO A 12 10.77 -4.57 24.63
CA PRO A 12 10.50 -5.89 24.05
C PRO A 12 9.49 -5.77 22.90
N GLY A 13 9.97 -5.91 21.67
CA GLY A 13 9.11 -6.06 20.49
C GLY A 13 8.61 -7.51 20.34
N SER A 14 7.41 -7.68 19.77
CA SER A 14 6.83 -8.99 19.51
C SER A 14 6.30 -9.11 18.07
N HIS A 15 5.97 -10.34 17.65
CA HIS A 15 5.20 -10.60 16.42
C HIS A 15 3.72 -10.93 16.72
N GLN A 16 3.24 -10.63 17.94
CA GLN A 16 1.85 -10.90 18.35
C GLN A 16 0.92 -9.79 17.86
N TYR A 17 0.80 -9.68 16.53
CA TYR A 17 -0.10 -8.76 15.85
C TYR A 17 -0.64 -9.42 14.58
N THR A 18 -1.76 -8.92 14.08
CA THR A 18 -2.36 -9.39 12.84
C THR A 18 -1.59 -8.85 11.64
N LYS A 19 -1.07 -9.72 10.78
CA LYS A 19 -0.51 -9.35 9.48
C LYS A 19 -1.65 -9.23 8.47
N PHE A 20 -1.68 -8.19 7.65
CA PHE A 20 -2.70 -8.07 6.60
C PHE A 20 -2.19 -7.40 5.32
N ILE A 21 -2.93 -7.59 4.23
CA ILE A 21 -2.76 -6.84 2.99
C ILE A 21 -4.08 -6.23 2.54
N ILE A 22 -4.03 -5.01 2.00
CA ILE A 22 -5.13 -4.42 1.24
C ILE A 22 -4.89 -4.75 -0.24
N LEU A 23 -5.59 -5.76 -0.74
CA LEU A 23 -5.44 -6.26 -2.10
C LEU A 23 -6.46 -5.61 -3.03
N GLY A 24 -6.02 -5.06 -4.15
CA GLY A 24 -6.94 -4.46 -5.12
C GLY A 24 -6.27 -3.90 -6.36
N ARG A 25 -6.78 -2.76 -6.84
CA ARG A 25 -6.21 -1.96 -7.94
C ARG A 25 -6.38 -0.48 -7.65
N SER A 26 -5.69 0.39 -8.39
CA SER A 26 -5.90 1.84 -8.27
C SER A 26 -7.36 2.25 -8.52
N ARG A 27 -7.79 3.32 -7.84
CA ARG A 27 -9.11 3.97 -7.93
C ARG A 27 -10.31 3.17 -7.41
N THR A 28 -10.06 2.23 -6.49
CA THR A 28 -11.10 1.46 -5.77
C THR A 28 -11.48 2.03 -4.40
N GLY A 29 -10.83 3.11 -3.96
CA GLY A 29 -10.97 3.62 -2.59
C GLY A 29 -9.93 3.08 -1.61
N SER A 30 -8.89 2.40 -2.09
CA SER A 30 -7.83 1.81 -1.25
C SER A 30 -7.10 2.84 -0.38
N ASN A 31 -6.89 4.07 -0.87
CA ASN A 31 -6.31 5.16 -0.07
C ASN A 31 -7.24 5.62 1.05
N PHE A 32 -8.56 5.67 0.80
CA PHE A 32 -9.53 6.01 1.83
C PHE A 32 -9.56 4.94 2.93
N LEU A 33 -9.63 3.66 2.54
CA LEU A 33 -9.56 2.54 3.47
C LEU A 33 -8.25 2.54 4.27
N ARG A 34 -7.10 2.79 3.61
CA ARG A 34 -5.82 2.91 4.30
C ARG A 34 -5.87 4.03 5.34
N GLY A 35 -6.38 5.21 4.98
CA GLY A 35 -6.52 6.34 5.90
C GLY A 35 -7.39 6.02 7.12
N LEU A 36 -8.50 5.29 6.93
CA LEU A 36 -9.34 4.82 8.04
C LEU A 36 -8.65 3.81 8.95
N LEU A 37 -7.83 2.91 8.39
CA LEU A 37 -7.06 1.96 9.19
C LEU A 37 -5.92 2.66 9.94
N SER A 38 -5.18 3.53 9.26
CA SER A 38 -4.06 4.30 9.81
C SER A 38 -4.49 5.35 10.84
N SER A 39 -5.77 5.72 10.94
CA SER A 39 -6.25 6.63 11.98
C SER A 39 -6.37 5.95 13.35
N HIS A 40 -6.34 4.61 13.40
CA HIS A 40 -6.37 3.87 14.65
C HIS A 40 -4.94 3.71 15.22
N PRO A 41 -4.69 4.09 16.49
CA PRO A 41 -3.32 4.12 17.05
C PRO A 41 -2.65 2.75 17.16
N GLU A 42 -3.44 1.67 17.18
CA GLU A 42 -2.95 0.29 17.26
C GLU A 42 -2.73 -0.37 15.89
N ILE A 43 -3.02 0.32 14.77
CA ILE A 43 -2.92 -0.23 13.43
C ILE A 43 -1.86 0.53 12.64
N LEU A 44 -0.89 -0.22 12.11
CA LEU A 44 0.12 0.31 11.21
C LEU A 44 -0.18 -0.15 9.78
N THR A 45 -0.61 0.79 8.94
CA THR A 45 -0.84 0.50 7.51
C THR A 45 0.08 1.35 6.63
N THR A 46 0.91 0.69 5.83
CA THR A 46 1.83 1.34 4.89
C THR A 46 1.22 1.48 3.50
N GLY A 47 1.92 2.23 2.65
CA GLY A 47 1.57 2.53 1.27
C GLY A 47 1.77 1.37 0.30
N GLU A 48 2.11 1.72 -0.94
CA GLU A 48 2.31 0.76 -2.03
C GLU A 48 3.78 0.33 -2.11
N ILE A 49 4.24 -0.37 -1.06
CA ILE A 49 5.67 -0.68 -0.86
C ILE A 49 6.31 -1.52 -1.98
N LEU A 50 5.49 -2.18 -2.82
CA LEU A 50 5.93 -3.01 -3.97
C LEU A 50 5.62 -2.36 -5.32
N ARG A 51 5.35 -1.05 -5.36
CA ARG A 51 4.99 -0.33 -6.59
C ARG A 51 6.16 -0.21 -7.56
N ASN A 52 7.35 0.09 -7.04
CA ASN A 52 8.55 0.39 -7.83
C ASN A 52 9.75 -0.42 -7.31
N PRO A 53 10.65 -0.93 -8.18
CA PRO A 53 11.81 -1.70 -7.76
C PRO A 53 12.90 -0.86 -7.08
N ASP A 54 12.92 0.46 -7.31
CA ASP A 54 13.98 1.36 -6.82
C ASP A 54 13.49 2.34 -5.75
N GLN A 55 12.23 2.22 -5.34
CA GLN A 55 11.61 3.11 -4.36
C GLN A 55 10.57 2.37 -3.53
N ILE A 56 10.65 2.57 -2.21
CA ILE A 56 9.68 2.00 -1.27
C ILE A 56 8.74 3.11 -0.79
N ASP A 57 7.46 2.99 -1.11
CA ASP A 57 6.40 3.92 -0.71
C ASP A 57 5.77 3.51 0.63
N TRP A 58 6.39 3.93 1.74
CA TRP A 58 5.94 3.56 3.08
C TRP A 58 4.64 4.23 3.51
N ASP A 59 4.40 5.49 3.13
CA ASP A 59 3.25 6.29 3.58
C ASP A 59 3.03 6.21 5.12
N SER A 60 4.15 6.19 5.87
CA SER A 60 4.21 5.99 7.32
C SER A 60 5.57 6.43 7.89
N ASP A 61 5.53 7.21 8.98
CA ASP A 61 6.73 7.69 9.68
C ASP A 61 7.43 6.62 10.54
N GLN A 62 6.84 5.43 10.68
CA GLN A 62 7.44 4.34 11.45
C GLN A 62 8.52 3.57 10.68
N TYR A 63 8.60 3.79 9.37
CA TYR A 63 9.58 3.18 8.49
C TYR A 63 10.50 4.24 7.89
N TYR A 64 11.74 3.85 7.65
CA TYR A 64 12.74 4.69 7.00
C TYR A 64 13.45 3.88 5.93
N VAL A 65 13.76 4.51 4.80
CA VAL A 65 14.56 3.91 3.73
C VAL A 65 16.00 4.38 3.88
N ASN A 66 16.92 3.43 3.98
CA ASN A 66 18.35 3.67 3.80
C ASN A 66 18.87 2.68 2.74
N GLU A 67 20.13 2.83 2.33
CA GLU A 67 20.75 1.99 1.31
C GLU A 67 20.69 0.49 1.66
N GLN A 68 20.84 0.14 2.94
CA GLN A 68 20.77 -1.25 3.39
C GLN A 68 19.37 -1.85 3.20
N VAL A 69 18.33 -1.10 3.60
CA VAL A 69 16.92 -1.47 3.42
C VAL A 69 16.59 -1.60 1.94
N LEU A 70 17.04 -0.66 1.11
CA LEU A 70 16.83 -0.68 -0.34
C LEU A 70 17.54 -1.88 -0.98
N ASN A 71 18.76 -2.19 -0.57
CA ASN A 71 19.51 -3.36 -1.06
C ASN A 71 18.81 -4.68 -0.69
N ILE A 72 18.29 -4.81 0.55
CA ILE A 72 17.50 -5.98 0.95
C ILE A 72 16.21 -6.07 0.13
N TYR A 73 15.53 -4.94 -0.09
CA TYR A 73 14.32 -4.89 -0.91
C TYR A 73 14.57 -5.39 -2.33
N GLN A 74 15.64 -4.91 -2.98
CA GLN A 74 15.99 -5.25 -4.36
C GLN A 74 16.52 -6.67 -4.52
N GLN A 75 17.35 -7.15 -3.59
CA GLN A 75 18.02 -8.45 -3.77
C GLN A 75 17.30 -9.61 -3.07
N LYS A 76 16.56 -9.33 -1.98
CA LYS A 76 16.01 -10.35 -1.09
C LYS A 76 14.58 -9.99 -0.65
N PRO A 77 13.59 -9.93 -1.57
CA PRO A 77 12.27 -9.41 -1.23
C PRO A 77 11.51 -10.25 -0.19
N ILE A 78 11.75 -11.56 -0.06
CA ILE A 78 11.17 -12.37 1.03
C ILE A 78 11.77 -12.00 2.39
N GLU A 79 13.07 -11.73 2.45
CA GLU A 79 13.73 -11.23 3.66
C GLU A 79 13.21 -9.84 4.02
N PHE A 80 13.01 -8.97 3.02
CA PHE A 80 12.36 -7.67 3.20
C PHE A 80 10.97 -7.81 3.85
N MET A 81 10.13 -8.71 3.36
CA MET A 81 8.81 -8.97 3.94
C MET A 81 8.90 -9.41 5.41
N LYS A 82 9.79 -10.35 5.73
CA LYS A 82 9.90 -10.95 7.07
C LYS A 82 10.60 -10.06 8.09
N LYS A 83 11.69 -9.39 7.69
CA LYS A 83 12.57 -8.67 8.62
C LYS A 83 12.32 -7.18 8.67
N ILE A 84 11.71 -6.60 7.64
CA ILE A 84 11.48 -5.15 7.56
C ILE A 84 9.98 -4.88 7.69
N VAL A 85 9.16 -5.39 6.76
CA VAL A 85 7.70 -5.11 6.76
C VAL A 85 7.04 -5.67 8.03
N PHE A 86 7.20 -6.96 8.28
CA PHE A 86 6.64 -7.66 9.45
C PHE A 86 7.67 -7.88 10.55
N ARG A 87 8.47 -6.86 10.86
CA ARG A 87 9.40 -6.87 11.99
C ARG A 87 8.68 -6.94 13.34
N LYS A 88 9.44 -7.02 14.43
CA LYS A 88 8.88 -6.90 15.78
C LYS A 88 8.35 -5.48 16.02
N PHE A 89 7.15 -5.38 16.61
CA PHE A 89 6.55 -4.12 17.03
C PHE A 89 6.24 -4.11 18.52
N PRO A 90 6.11 -2.92 19.15
CA PRO A 90 5.63 -2.80 20.52
C PRO A 90 4.26 -3.48 20.70
N PRO A 91 3.93 -4.03 21.88
CA PRO A 91 2.67 -4.75 22.12
C PRO A 91 1.39 -3.94 21.88
N GLN A 92 1.48 -2.61 21.83
CA GLN A 92 0.37 -1.71 21.51
C GLN A 92 -0.04 -1.78 20.03
N ILE A 93 0.86 -2.20 19.14
CA ILE A 93 0.53 -2.41 17.73
C ILE A 93 -0.16 -3.78 17.61
N LYS A 94 -1.43 -3.78 17.21
CA LYS A 94 -2.28 -4.97 17.09
C LYS A 94 -2.43 -5.46 15.65
N ALA A 95 -2.17 -4.60 14.67
CA ALA A 95 -2.20 -4.99 13.26
C ALA A 95 -1.16 -4.23 12.42
N VAL A 96 -0.55 -4.93 11.47
CA VAL A 96 0.44 -4.39 10.53
C VAL A 96 0.10 -4.86 9.12
N GLY A 97 0.04 -3.93 8.17
CA GLY A 97 -0.25 -4.28 6.79
C GLY A 97 0.17 -3.24 5.79
N PHE A 98 0.01 -3.57 4.51
CA PHE A 98 0.40 -2.73 3.39
C PHE A 98 -0.58 -2.87 2.23
N LYS A 99 -0.56 -1.93 1.28
CA LYS A 99 -1.35 -2.03 0.05
C LYS A 99 -0.61 -2.83 -1.01
N LEU A 100 -1.33 -3.72 -1.68
CA LEU A 100 -0.83 -4.46 -2.83
C LEU A 100 -1.84 -4.39 -3.98
N PHE A 101 -1.38 -3.96 -5.16
CA PHE A 101 -2.21 -4.03 -6.36
C PHE A 101 -1.86 -5.24 -7.21
N TYR A 102 -2.85 -5.74 -7.97
CA TYR A 102 -2.69 -6.94 -8.80
C TYR A 102 -1.51 -6.88 -9.77
N TYR A 103 -1.10 -5.69 -10.20
CA TYR A 103 -0.03 -5.46 -11.15
C TYR A 103 1.32 -5.10 -10.50
N HIS A 104 1.39 -5.12 -9.17
CA HIS A 104 2.66 -4.98 -8.44
C HIS A 104 3.34 -6.35 -8.28
N ALA A 105 4.66 -6.32 -8.08
CA ALA A 105 5.48 -7.51 -7.84
C ALA A 105 5.23 -8.65 -8.86
N GLN A 106 5.14 -8.32 -10.16
CA GLN A 106 4.87 -9.32 -11.21
C GLN A 106 6.13 -9.92 -11.83
N THR A 107 7.27 -9.25 -11.67
CA THR A 107 8.55 -9.64 -12.27
C THR A 107 9.51 -10.12 -11.20
N GLU A 108 10.51 -10.91 -11.60
CA GLU A 108 11.64 -11.24 -10.74
C GLU A 108 12.37 -9.96 -10.27
N PRO A 109 12.93 -9.95 -9.04
CA PRO A 109 12.82 -11.00 -8.03
C PRO A 109 11.55 -10.90 -7.17
N TYR A 110 10.60 -10.03 -7.49
CA TYR A 110 9.47 -9.69 -6.61
C TYR A 110 8.26 -10.63 -6.73
N ASN A 111 8.08 -11.30 -7.86
CA ASN A 111 7.01 -12.29 -8.09
C ASN A 111 6.92 -13.38 -7.02
N GLN A 112 8.04 -13.80 -6.41
CA GLN A 112 8.05 -14.74 -5.29
C GLN A 112 7.23 -14.27 -4.07
N ILE A 113 6.96 -12.96 -3.94
CA ILE A 113 6.09 -12.42 -2.90
C ILE A 113 4.67 -12.97 -3.06
N TRP A 114 4.17 -13.16 -4.29
CA TRP A 114 2.85 -13.75 -4.50
C TRP A 114 2.78 -15.19 -3.98
N ASP A 115 3.84 -15.98 -4.18
CA ASP A 115 3.89 -17.34 -3.65
C ASP A 115 4.01 -17.35 -2.13
N PHE A 116 4.77 -16.43 -1.56
CA PHE A 116 4.82 -16.21 -0.11
C PHE A 116 3.44 -15.87 0.46
N LEU A 117 2.70 -14.95 -0.18
CA LEU A 117 1.36 -14.56 0.26
C LEU A 117 0.34 -15.69 0.14
N LYS A 118 0.37 -16.47 -0.96
CA LYS A 118 -0.53 -17.63 -1.16
C LYS A 118 -0.30 -18.73 -0.13
N LYS A 119 0.96 -18.98 0.24
CA LYS A 119 1.33 -20.03 1.22
C LYS A 119 1.11 -19.59 2.66
N SER A 120 0.93 -18.30 2.92
CA SER A 120 0.79 -17.76 4.27
C SER A 120 -0.64 -17.89 4.78
N THR A 121 -0.84 -18.68 5.84
CA THR A 121 -2.13 -18.81 6.54
C THR A 121 -2.36 -17.71 7.59
N GLU A 122 -1.30 -17.01 8.01
CA GLU A 122 -1.36 -15.97 9.05
C GLU A 122 -1.73 -14.57 8.52
N ILE A 123 -1.69 -14.37 7.19
CA ILE A 123 -1.90 -13.05 6.58
C ILE A 123 -3.37 -12.90 6.20
N ARG A 124 -4.05 -11.91 6.78
CA ARG A 124 -5.42 -11.55 6.43
C ARG A 124 -5.45 -10.74 5.12
N ILE A 125 -6.44 -11.01 4.27
CA ILE A 125 -6.60 -10.29 2.99
C ILE A 125 -7.85 -9.43 3.05
N ILE A 126 -7.69 -8.11 2.92
CA ILE A 126 -8.79 -7.17 2.70
C ILE A 126 -8.87 -6.92 1.19
N HIS A 127 -9.82 -7.57 0.51
CA HIS A 127 -9.98 -7.46 -0.95
C HIS A 127 -10.91 -6.30 -1.31
N ILE A 128 -10.36 -5.21 -1.82
CA ILE A 128 -11.13 -4.02 -2.20
C ILE A 128 -11.46 -4.02 -3.70
N LYS A 129 -12.75 -3.92 -4.01
CA LYS A 129 -13.28 -3.82 -5.37
C LYS A 129 -14.20 -2.61 -5.50
N ARG A 130 -14.29 -2.09 -6.72
CA ARG A 130 -15.28 -1.07 -7.10
C ARG A 130 -16.10 -1.63 -8.26
N GLU A 131 -17.40 -1.77 -8.05
CA GLU A 131 -18.31 -2.38 -9.03
C GLU A 131 -18.35 -1.59 -10.35
N ASN A 132 -18.38 -0.26 -10.26
CA ASN A 132 -18.39 0.59 -11.46
C ASN A 132 -16.98 0.75 -12.05
N ILE A 133 -16.63 -0.20 -12.93
CA ILE A 133 -15.33 -0.25 -13.61
C ILE A 133 -15.12 0.97 -14.51
N LEU A 134 -16.16 1.45 -15.20
CA LEU A 134 -16.08 2.66 -16.03
C LEU A 134 -15.65 3.89 -15.22
N LYS A 135 -16.25 4.12 -14.03
CA LYS A 135 -15.83 5.19 -13.11
C LYS A 135 -14.38 5.02 -12.64
N THR A 136 -13.89 3.78 -12.55
CA THR A 136 -12.48 3.47 -12.21
C THR A 136 -11.55 3.92 -13.34
N HIS A 137 -11.88 3.60 -14.60
CA HIS A 137 -11.10 4.01 -15.77
C HIS A 137 -11.13 5.53 -15.99
N LEU A 138 -12.30 6.16 -15.93
CA LEU A 138 -12.44 7.63 -15.99
C LEU A 138 -11.57 8.30 -14.94
N SER A 139 -11.66 7.84 -13.69
CA SER A 139 -10.88 8.42 -12.60
C SER A 139 -9.38 8.21 -12.78
N ARG A 140 -8.94 7.11 -13.39
CA ARG A 140 -7.53 6.87 -13.70
C ARG A 140 -7.02 7.79 -14.81
N ALA A 141 -7.78 7.95 -15.90
CA ALA A 141 -7.40 8.88 -16.97
C ALA A 141 -7.35 10.33 -16.49
N GLN A 142 -8.24 10.70 -15.57
CA GLN A 142 -8.23 11.99 -14.89
C GLN A 142 -6.95 12.21 -14.11
N ALA A 143 -6.59 11.27 -13.23
CA ALA A 143 -5.38 11.35 -12.42
C ALA A 143 -4.10 11.38 -13.27
N ASN A 144 -4.06 10.61 -14.37
CA ASN A 144 -2.96 10.64 -15.32
C ASN A 144 -2.80 12.02 -15.98
N ARG A 145 -3.91 12.71 -16.29
CA ARG A 145 -3.90 14.04 -16.92
C ARG A 145 -3.54 15.15 -15.93
N SER A 146 -4.06 15.09 -14.71
CA SER A 146 -3.90 16.14 -13.71
C SER A 146 -2.66 15.99 -12.83
N GLY A 147 -2.03 14.79 -12.81
CA GLY A 147 -0.99 14.44 -11.84
C GLY A 147 -1.51 14.26 -10.40
N SER A 148 -2.80 14.49 -10.15
CA SER A 148 -3.41 14.37 -8.83
C SER A 148 -4.10 13.03 -8.64
N TRP A 149 -3.65 12.29 -7.62
CA TRP A 149 -4.12 10.93 -7.33
C TRP A 149 -5.02 10.85 -6.10
N VAL A 150 -5.10 11.91 -5.30
CA VAL A 150 -5.89 11.95 -4.06
C VAL A 150 -6.55 13.32 -3.95
N ASN A 151 -7.85 13.33 -3.68
CA ASN A 151 -8.58 14.54 -3.33
C ASN A 151 -8.82 14.55 -1.82
N THR A 152 -7.89 15.14 -1.08
CA THR A 152 -7.99 15.33 0.37
C THR A 152 -8.84 16.56 0.74
N SER A 153 -9.06 17.47 -0.21
CA SER A 153 -9.75 18.74 0.02
C SER A 153 -11.28 18.64 0.01
N GLY A 154 -11.83 17.54 -0.50
CA GLY A 154 -13.28 17.38 -0.71
C GLY A 154 -13.86 18.31 -1.78
N LYS A 155 -13.07 19.20 -2.36
CA LYS A 155 -13.53 20.13 -3.40
C LYS A 155 -13.87 19.37 -4.67
N LYS A 156 -14.93 19.78 -5.36
CA LYS A 156 -15.32 19.20 -6.64
C LYS A 156 -14.25 19.57 -7.67
N GLU A 157 -13.48 18.58 -8.11
CA GLU A 157 -12.50 18.77 -9.18
C GLU A 157 -13.23 18.77 -10.52
N ASP A 158 -13.18 19.88 -11.25
CA ASP A 158 -13.71 19.98 -12.61
C ASP A 158 -12.64 19.52 -13.60
N HIS A 159 -12.68 18.22 -13.88
CA HIS A 159 -11.87 17.65 -14.93
C HIS A 159 -12.72 17.65 -16.19
N GLY A 160 -12.35 18.51 -17.15
CA GLY A 160 -12.95 18.54 -18.48
C GLY A 160 -13.07 17.15 -19.13
N PRO A 161 -13.84 17.01 -20.23
CA PRO A 161 -14.21 15.70 -20.76
C PRO A 161 -13.01 14.79 -21.05
N ILE A 162 -13.14 13.52 -20.69
CA ILE A 162 -12.19 12.46 -21.08
C ILE A 162 -12.82 11.66 -22.21
N PHE A 163 -12.07 11.51 -23.29
CA PHE A 163 -12.47 10.72 -24.45
C PHE A 163 -11.80 9.35 -24.38
N PHE A 164 -12.61 8.29 -24.34
CA PHE A 164 -12.15 6.91 -24.51
C PHE A 164 -12.68 6.41 -25.86
N GLY A 165 -11.83 6.49 -26.89
CA GLY A 165 -12.25 6.27 -28.28
C GLY A 165 -13.10 7.43 -28.84
N SER A 166 -13.59 7.29 -30.07
CA SER A 166 -14.35 8.31 -30.81
C SER A 166 -15.76 8.58 -30.28
N CYS A 167 -16.22 7.88 -29.23
CA CYS A 167 -17.59 8.00 -28.75
C CYS A 167 -17.68 8.81 -27.45
N ARG A 168 -18.47 9.90 -27.50
CA ARG A 168 -18.72 10.85 -26.40
C ARG A 168 -19.46 10.14 -25.26
N MET A 169 -18.83 10.04 -24.08
CA MET A 169 -19.51 9.61 -22.86
C MET A 169 -19.66 10.79 -21.91
N PHE A 170 -20.87 11.37 -21.86
CA PHE A 170 -21.19 12.44 -20.93
C PHE A 170 -21.45 11.88 -19.53
N LYS A 171 -20.82 12.49 -18.54
CA LYS A 171 -21.10 12.26 -17.12
C LYS A 171 -22.43 12.96 -16.81
N ARG A 172 -23.54 12.21 -16.77
CA ARG A 172 -24.78 12.71 -16.14
C ARG A 172 -24.63 12.56 -14.63
N PHE A 173 -24.85 13.66 -13.91
CA PHE A 173 -24.74 13.78 -12.46
C PHE A 173 -25.80 12.92 -11.76
#